data_AF-A0A0Q5LEP3-F1
#
_entry.id   AF-A0A0Q5LEP3-F1
#
_cell.length_a   1.000
_cell.length_b   1.000
_cell.length_c   1.000
_cell.angle_alpha   90.00
_cell.angle_beta   90.00
_cell.angle_gamma   90.00
#
_symmetry.space_group_name_H-M   'P 1'
#
loop_
_entity.id
_entity.type
_entity.pdbx_description
1 polymer ?
#
loop_
_entity_poly.entity_id
_entity_poly.type
_entity_poly.pdbx_seq_one_letter_code
_entity_poly.pdbx_strand_id
1 'polypeptide(L)'
;MDVPRQQQLQNDIAERFAASLEGTDWAAATLQLLEVGSVSRLWVDAVDAAGSSRTVGTVPDVVALGGQLREVMADPEKGAWFSLSLTVSRDGSFTARFNLDRRVWVNPGSPFEPGDAGVLPSDADYAADLDRFPRAERYRPEWLPTTAGTGGTASATTASVALPGALTALEGRWGWPGVLESVAQQTATAPVSSVAGATTAGEEGGGTATDSPVLTVDQLAPLVREAVVADVIAPHRVATLLRLHDEAVAAGLLPGVEGAEAVDGDLSLEEARVAAPELVAAVEAAVGQVVDAVVAAHLQQAVEG
;
A
#
# COMPACT_ATOMS: atom_id res chain seq x y z
N MET A 1 3.68 20.84 -11.78
CA MET A 1 3.01 19.64 -12.33
C MET A 1 2.18 20.03 -13.53
N ASP A 2 2.38 19.37 -14.67
CA ASP A 2 1.59 19.55 -15.89
C ASP A 2 0.42 18.56 -15.89
N VAL A 3 -0.71 18.99 -15.31
CA VAL A 3 -1.90 18.14 -15.11
C VAL A 3 -2.48 17.62 -16.44
N PRO A 4 -2.64 18.44 -17.50
CA PRO A 4 -3.06 17.94 -18.81
C PRO A 4 -2.14 16.85 -19.36
N ARG A 5 -0.81 17.04 -19.27
CA ARG A 5 0.14 16.04 -19.75
C ARG A 5 0.12 14.76 -18.93
N GLN A 6 -0.02 14.89 -17.61
CA GLN A 6 -0.18 13.73 -16.71
C GLN A 6 -1.40 12.90 -17.11
N GLN A 7 -2.57 13.54 -17.25
CA GLN A 7 -3.80 12.84 -17.62
C GLN A 7 -3.68 12.16 -18.98
N GLN A 8 -3.06 12.84 -19.96
CA GLN A 8 -2.81 12.26 -21.27
C GLN A 8 -1.96 10.99 -21.18
N LEU A 9 -0.85 11.03 -20.45
CA LEU A 9 0.03 9.87 -20.29
C LEU A 9 -0.65 8.70 -19.56
N GLN A 10 -1.50 8.97 -18.56
CA GLN A 10 -2.31 7.95 -17.91
C GLN A 10 -3.30 7.29 -18.88
N ASN A 11 -3.98 8.09 -19.70
CA ASN A 11 -4.88 7.58 -20.74
C ASN A 11 -4.10 6.74 -21.77
N ASP A 12 -2.96 7.23 -22.25
CA ASP A 12 -2.13 6.52 -23.23
C ASP A 12 -1.67 5.15 -22.69
N ILE A 13 -1.28 5.07 -21.41
CA ILE A 13 -0.94 3.80 -20.75
C ILE A 13 -2.17 2.88 -20.66
N ALA A 14 -3.32 3.40 -20.22
CA ALA A 14 -4.55 2.62 -20.09
C ALA A 14 -5.03 2.07 -21.44
N GLU A 15 -5.02 2.90 -22.49
CA GLU A 15 -5.38 2.51 -23.85
C GLU A 15 -4.43 1.44 -24.40
N ARG A 16 -3.12 1.62 -24.22
CA ARG A 16 -2.11 0.64 -24.68
C ARG A 16 -2.26 -0.69 -23.96
N PHE A 17 -2.55 -0.63 -22.66
CA PHE A 17 -2.81 -1.81 -21.85
C PHE A 17 -4.09 -2.53 -22.29
N ALA A 18 -5.21 -1.83 -22.43
CA ALA A 18 -6.46 -2.41 -22.91
C ALA A 18 -6.30 -3.03 -24.31
N ALA A 19 -5.61 -2.34 -25.22
CA ALA A 19 -5.31 -2.85 -26.56
C ALA A 19 -4.49 -4.14 -26.54
N SER A 20 -3.58 -4.31 -25.57
CA SER A 20 -2.80 -5.56 -25.43
C SER A 20 -3.64 -6.76 -25.02
N LEU A 21 -4.86 -6.53 -24.53
CA LEU A 21 -5.82 -7.56 -24.12
C LEU A 21 -6.85 -7.87 -25.21
N GLU A 22 -6.76 -7.23 -26.39
CA GLU A 22 -7.65 -7.54 -27.52
C GLU A 22 -7.55 -9.01 -27.93
N GLY A 23 -8.69 -9.62 -28.25
CA GLY A 23 -8.77 -11.04 -28.60
C GLY A 23 -8.65 -11.98 -27.41
N THR A 24 -8.51 -11.45 -26.19
CA THR A 24 -8.50 -12.22 -24.96
C THR A 24 -9.83 -12.05 -24.23
N ASP A 25 -10.30 -13.09 -23.52
CA ASP A 25 -11.48 -12.95 -22.66
C ASP A 25 -11.06 -12.31 -21.33
N TRP A 26 -11.53 -11.08 -21.08
CA TRP A 26 -11.25 -10.33 -19.87
C TRP A 26 -12.43 -9.40 -19.53
N ALA A 27 -12.58 -9.08 -18.24
CA ALA A 27 -13.54 -8.16 -17.65
C ALA A 27 -12.83 -7.00 -16.94
N ALA A 28 -11.74 -7.29 -16.23
CA ALA A 28 -10.84 -6.31 -15.63
C ALA A 28 -9.38 -6.78 -15.72
N ALA A 29 -8.44 -5.85 -15.72
CA ALA A 29 -7.02 -6.17 -15.74
C ALA A 29 -6.22 -5.15 -14.93
N THR A 30 -5.15 -5.62 -14.29
CA THR A 30 -4.27 -4.81 -13.45
C THR A 30 -2.85 -4.87 -13.96
N LEU A 31 -2.25 -3.69 -14.08
CA LEU A 31 -0.87 -3.45 -14.46
C LEU A 31 -0.14 -2.86 -13.26
N GLN A 32 0.98 -3.46 -12.89
CA GLN A 32 1.89 -2.98 -11.85
C GLN A 32 3.22 -2.67 -12.51
N LEU A 33 3.63 -1.40 -12.44
CA LEU A 33 4.91 -0.91 -12.95
C LEU A 33 5.76 -0.45 -11.77
N LEU A 34 6.95 -1.01 -11.67
CA LEU A 34 8.01 -0.59 -10.76
C LEU A 34 9.06 0.18 -11.55
N GLU A 35 9.45 1.37 -11.08
CA GLU A 35 10.59 2.13 -11.61
C GLU A 35 11.37 2.77 -10.45
N VAL A 36 12.61 2.32 -10.25
CA VAL A 36 13.55 2.90 -9.28
C VAL A 36 14.96 2.80 -9.85
N GLY A 37 15.65 3.94 -9.97
CA GLY A 37 17.01 3.98 -10.50
C GLY A 37 17.09 3.41 -11.92
N SER A 38 17.84 2.31 -12.08
CA SER A 38 17.95 1.60 -13.36
C SER A 38 17.00 0.40 -13.51
N VAL A 39 16.25 0.07 -12.44
CA VAL A 39 15.37 -1.09 -12.39
C VAL A 39 13.96 -0.69 -12.79
N SER A 40 13.47 -1.32 -13.87
CA SER A 40 12.07 -1.26 -14.27
C SER A 40 11.50 -2.67 -14.36
N ARG A 41 10.32 -2.89 -13.76
CA ARG A 41 9.59 -4.17 -13.88
C ARG A 41 8.13 -3.92 -14.17
N LEU A 42 7.57 -4.77 -15.02
CA LEU A 42 6.16 -4.76 -15.37
C LEU A 42 5.55 -6.10 -14.98
N TRP A 43 4.40 -6.04 -14.32
CA TRP A 43 3.57 -7.19 -14.03
C TRP A 43 2.15 -6.91 -14.48
N VAL A 44 1.49 -7.90 -15.08
CA VAL A 44 0.18 -7.73 -15.68
C VAL A 44 -0.66 -8.96 -15.42
N ASP A 45 -1.83 -8.78 -14.83
CA ASP A 45 -2.84 -9.82 -14.71
C ASP A 45 -4.16 -9.35 -15.31
N ALA A 46 -4.91 -10.29 -15.90
CA ALA A 46 -6.27 -10.08 -16.37
C ALA A 46 -7.22 -11.10 -15.72
N VAL A 47 -8.45 -10.68 -15.51
CA VAL A 47 -9.56 -11.49 -14.99
C VAL A 47 -10.63 -11.57 -16.06
N ASP A 48 -11.18 -12.74 -16.32
CA ASP A 48 -12.35 -12.90 -17.19
C ASP A 48 -13.69 -12.64 -16.48
N ALA A 49 -14.81 -12.77 -17.20
CA ALA A 49 -16.13 -12.57 -16.60
C ALA A 49 -16.53 -13.67 -15.60
N ALA A 50 -15.79 -14.78 -15.56
CA ALA A 50 -15.97 -15.88 -14.62
C ALA A 50 -15.07 -15.76 -13.39
N GLY A 51 -14.25 -14.70 -13.30
CA GLY A 51 -13.32 -14.47 -12.19
C GLY A 51 -11.96 -15.17 -12.35
N SER A 52 -11.72 -15.88 -13.46
CA SER A 52 -10.46 -16.59 -13.68
C SER A 52 -9.34 -15.60 -13.99
N SER A 53 -8.27 -15.65 -13.18
CA SER A 53 -7.08 -14.82 -13.36
C SER A 53 -6.08 -15.48 -14.31
N ARG A 54 -5.36 -14.66 -15.07
CA ARG A 54 -4.14 -15.08 -15.76
C ARG A 54 -3.13 -13.94 -15.82
N THR A 55 -1.86 -14.29 -15.71
CA THR A 55 -0.78 -13.37 -16.06
C THR A 55 -0.74 -13.18 -17.57
N VAL A 56 -0.67 -11.92 -17.97
CA VAL A 56 -0.59 -11.49 -19.37
C VAL A 56 0.87 -11.16 -19.71
N GLY A 57 1.24 -11.35 -20.98
CA GLY A 57 2.56 -11.00 -21.48
C GLY A 57 2.87 -9.50 -21.40
N THR A 58 4.01 -9.12 -21.98
CA THR A 58 4.48 -7.72 -21.96
C THR A 58 3.53 -6.79 -22.71
N VAL A 59 3.29 -5.60 -22.14
CA VAL A 59 2.57 -4.51 -22.83
C VAL A 59 3.62 -3.60 -23.49
N PRO A 60 3.62 -3.47 -24.84
CA PRO A 60 4.55 -2.60 -25.52
C PRO A 60 4.45 -1.15 -25.02
N ASP A 61 5.59 -0.45 -24.99
CA ASP A 61 5.70 0.98 -24.73
C ASP A 61 5.29 1.46 -23.32
N VAL A 62 4.66 0.63 -22.48
CA VAL A 62 4.21 1.04 -21.15
C VAL A 62 5.35 1.48 -20.25
N VAL A 63 6.51 0.82 -20.27
CA VAL A 63 7.67 1.25 -19.47
C VAL A 63 8.16 2.64 -19.94
N ALA A 64 8.20 2.89 -21.24
CA ALA A 64 8.61 4.19 -21.77
C ALA A 64 7.60 5.31 -21.45
N LEU A 65 6.30 5.00 -21.49
CA LEU A 65 5.23 5.93 -21.09
C LEU A 65 5.23 6.15 -19.57
N GLY A 66 5.48 5.10 -18.79
CA GLY A 66 5.62 5.13 -17.34
C GLY A 66 6.75 6.06 -16.90
N GLY A 67 7.93 5.95 -17.50
CA GLY A 67 9.03 6.88 -17.26
C GLY A 67 8.70 8.34 -17.61
N GLN A 68 7.96 8.59 -18.70
CA GLN A 68 7.48 9.95 -19.02
C GLN A 68 6.48 10.45 -17.98
N LEU A 69 5.54 9.61 -17.55
CA LEU A 69 4.57 9.95 -16.52
C LEU A 69 5.27 10.26 -15.20
N ARG A 70 6.30 9.48 -14.87
CA ARG A 70 7.15 9.64 -13.69
C ARG A 70 7.84 11.01 -13.66
N GLU A 71 8.41 11.43 -14.78
CA GLU A 71 9.02 12.76 -14.95
C GLU A 71 8.00 13.89 -14.78
N VAL A 72 6.82 13.76 -15.40
CA VAL A 72 5.77 14.80 -15.35
C VAL A 72 5.15 14.94 -13.95
N MET A 73 5.04 13.81 -13.25
CA MET A 73 4.50 13.74 -11.89
C MET A 73 5.53 14.02 -10.79
N ALA A 74 6.82 14.08 -11.13
CA ALA A 74 7.87 14.37 -10.16
C ALA A 74 7.61 15.73 -9.50
N ASP A 75 7.53 15.71 -8.18
CA ASP A 75 7.36 16.90 -7.37
C ASP A 75 8.73 17.34 -6.82
N PRO A 76 9.09 18.63 -6.88
CA PRO A 76 10.40 19.10 -6.39
C PRO A 76 10.67 18.83 -4.91
N GLU A 77 9.62 18.67 -4.09
CA GLU A 77 9.76 18.38 -2.66
C GLU A 77 9.50 16.91 -2.35
N LYS A 78 8.55 16.25 -3.03
CA LYS A 78 8.18 14.84 -2.75
C LYS A 78 8.90 13.82 -3.62
N GLY A 79 9.60 14.25 -4.66
CA GLY A 79 10.23 13.38 -5.65
C GLY A 79 9.21 12.71 -6.58
N ALA A 80 9.63 11.62 -7.22
CA ALA A 80 8.79 10.79 -8.08
C ALA A 80 8.31 9.53 -7.36
N TRP A 81 7.19 8.96 -7.78
CA TRP A 81 6.69 7.67 -7.29
C TRP A 81 7.68 6.51 -7.60
N PHE A 82 7.62 5.43 -6.81
CA PHE A 82 8.43 4.22 -6.97
C PHE A 82 7.70 3.10 -7.73
N SER A 83 6.38 3.04 -7.61
CA SER A 83 5.55 2.15 -8.43
C SER A 83 4.19 2.75 -8.76
N LEU A 84 3.59 2.23 -9.83
CA LEU A 84 2.26 2.54 -10.35
C LEU A 84 1.44 1.25 -10.40
N SER A 85 0.23 1.28 -9.87
CA SER A 85 -0.81 0.27 -10.06
C SER A 85 -1.94 0.88 -10.90
N LEU A 86 -2.21 0.30 -12.07
CA LEU A 86 -3.28 0.73 -12.96
C LEU A 86 -4.25 -0.40 -13.21
N THR A 87 -5.52 -0.21 -12.87
CA THR A 87 -6.59 -1.18 -13.15
C THR A 87 -7.46 -0.61 -14.25
N VAL A 88 -7.69 -1.40 -15.30
CA VAL A 88 -8.59 -1.08 -16.41
C VAL A 88 -9.76 -2.06 -16.44
N SER A 89 -10.96 -1.56 -16.72
CA SER A 89 -12.16 -2.35 -16.95
C SER A 89 -12.48 -2.42 -18.45
N ARG A 90 -13.21 -3.44 -18.88
CA ARG A 90 -13.54 -3.66 -20.29
C ARG A 90 -14.32 -2.51 -20.95
N ASP A 91 -15.02 -1.71 -20.15
CA ASP A 91 -15.72 -0.50 -20.60
C ASP A 91 -14.80 0.70 -20.87
N GLY A 92 -13.49 0.54 -20.63
CA GLY A 92 -12.46 1.56 -20.83
C GLY A 92 -12.27 2.47 -19.61
N SER A 93 -13.03 2.29 -18.52
CA SER A 93 -12.75 2.98 -17.28
C SER A 93 -11.46 2.46 -16.64
N PHE A 94 -10.71 3.34 -15.96
CA PHE A 94 -9.49 2.94 -15.28
C PHE A 94 -9.25 3.75 -14.00
N THR A 95 -8.46 3.18 -13.10
CA THR A 95 -7.94 3.84 -11.90
C THR A 95 -6.43 3.67 -11.84
N ALA A 96 -5.71 4.73 -11.48
CA ALA A 96 -4.26 4.71 -11.27
C ALA A 96 -3.93 5.08 -9.82
N ARG A 97 -3.05 4.29 -9.19
CA ARG A 97 -2.52 4.52 -7.85
C ARG A 97 -1.00 4.55 -7.89
N PHE A 98 -0.40 5.45 -7.13
CA PHE A 98 1.04 5.68 -7.12
C PHE A 98 1.57 5.45 -5.71
N ASN A 99 2.62 4.64 -5.62
CA ASN A 99 3.35 4.43 -4.37
C ASN A 99 4.51 5.42 -4.32
N LEU A 100 4.49 6.36 -3.37
CA LEU A 100 5.56 7.34 -3.20
C LEU A 100 6.52 6.99 -2.08
N ASP A 101 6.15 6.14 -1.14
CA ASP A 101 6.79 6.10 0.17
C ASP A 101 7.13 4.70 0.63
N ARG A 102 6.58 3.65 0.01
CA ARG A 102 6.86 2.27 0.40
C ARG A 102 7.91 1.62 -0.45
N ARG A 103 8.71 0.78 0.19
CA ARG A 103 9.66 -0.09 -0.49
C ARG A 103 8.89 -1.13 -1.31
N VAL A 104 9.16 -1.17 -2.62
CA VAL A 104 8.23 -1.81 -3.57
C VAL A 104 8.00 -3.29 -3.31
N TRP A 105 8.97 -4.06 -2.85
CA TRP A 105 8.78 -5.50 -2.54
C TRP A 105 8.30 -5.78 -1.12
N VAL A 106 8.19 -4.76 -0.29
CA VAL A 106 7.66 -4.84 1.07
C VAL A 106 6.16 -4.49 1.10
N ASN A 107 5.68 -3.85 0.04
CA ASN A 107 4.27 -3.53 -0.17
C ASN A 107 3.46 -4.83 -0.44
N PRO A 108 2.45 -5.16 0.38
CA PRO A 108 1.56 -6.34 0.20
C PRO A 108 0.84 -6.37 -1.14
N GLY A 109 0.70 -5.21 -1.75
CA GLY A 109 0.08 -5.03 -3.06
C GLY A 109 0.99 -5.19 -4.25
N SER A 110 2.27 -5.45 -4.00
CA SER A 110 3.28 -5.60 -5.03
C SER A 110 3.41 -7.05 -5.44
N PRO A 111 3.33 -7.36 -6.74
CA PRO A 111 3.66 -8.70 -7.24
C PRO A 111 5.18 -8.95 -7.29
N PHE A 112 5.99 -7.97 -6.89
CA PHE A 112 7.44 -8.05 -6.99
C PHE A 112 8.04 -8.63 -5.70
N GLU A 113 8.28 -9.94 -5.71
CA GLU A 113 8.89 -10.64 -4.58
C GLU A 113 10.43 -10.67 -4.65
N PRO A 114 11.12 -10.71 -3.49
CA PRO A 114 12.52 -11.07 -3.42
C PRO A 114 12.68 -12.56 -3.73
N GLY A 115 13.35 -12.89 -4.84
CA GLY A 115 13.63 -14.26 -5.26
C GLY A 115 14.45 -14.34 -6.56
N ASP A 116 14.74 -15.56 -7.01
CA ASP A 116 15.68 -15.85 -8.11
C ASP A 116 15.22 -15.36 -9.51
N ALA A 117 13.97 -14.94 -9.64
CA ALA A 117 13.33 -14.67 -10.94
C ALA A 117 13.38 -13.20 -11.40
N GLY A 118 13.96 -12.26 -10.64
CA GLY A 118 14.05 -10.87 -11.10
C GLY A 118 14.91 -9.94 -10.25
N VAL A 119 15.51 -8.94 -10.92
CA VAL A 119 16.30 -7.89 -10.27
C VAL A 119 15.34 -6.94 -9.55
N LEU A 120 15.42 -6.89 -8.22
CA LEU A 120 14.78 -5.85 -7.41
C LEU A 120 15.71 -4.64 -7.24
N PRO A 121 15.17 -3.43 -7.04
CA PRO A 121 15.99 -2.26 -6.76
C PRO A 121 16.82 -2.48 -5.51
N SER A 122 18.11 -2.20 -5.58
CA SER A 122 19.00 -2.15 -4.41
C SER A 122 18.91 -0.80 -3.70
N ASP A 123 19.51 -0.65 -2.52
CA ASP A 123 19.67 0.66 -1.87
C ASP A 123 20.43 1.66 -2.76
N ALA A 124 21.36 1.16 -3.60
CA ALA A 124 22.06 1.99 -4.57
C ALA A 124 21.13 2.50 -5.69
N ASP A 125 20.16 1.69 -6.12
CA ASP A 125 19.15 2.12 -7.10
C ASP A 125 18.25 3.21 -6.50
N TYR A 126 17.84 3.08 -5.23
CA TYR A 126 17.07 4.13 -4.54
C TYR A 126 17.89 5.41 -4.33
N ALA A 127 19.18 5.30 -4.02
CA ALA A 127 20.05 6.47 -3.92
C ALA A 127 20.20 7.19 -5.28
N ALA A 128 20.41 6.43 -6.36
CA ALA A 128 20.46 6.99 -7.71
C ALA A 128 19.11 7.59 -8.14
N ASP A 129 18.00 7.00 -7.68
CA ASP A 129 16.66 7.54 -7.89
C ASP A 129 16.47 8.89 -7.20
N LEU A 130 16.96 9.03 -5.97
CA LEU A 130 16.96 10.29 -5.21
C LEU A 130 17.85 11.37 -5.84
N ASP A 131 18.98 10.99 -6.45
CA ASP A 131 19.82 11.94 -7.19
C ASP A 131 19.06 12.54 -8.37
N ARG A 132 18.20 11.75 -9.03
CA ARG A 132 17.38 12.20 -10.17
C ARG A 132 16.09 12.91 -9.74
N PHE A 133 15.43 12.40 -8.71
CA PHE A 133 14.18 12.92 -8.17
C PHE A 133 14.33 13.27 -6.69
N PRO A 134 14.96 14.42 -6.38
CA PRO A 134 15.23 14.81 -5.00
C PRO A 134 13.97 14.89 -4.15
N ARG A 135 14.14 14.57 -2.87
CA ARG A 135 13.09 14.65 -1.86
C ARG A 135 13.54 15.48 -0.68
N ALA A 136 12.68 16.40 -0.26
CA ALA A 136 12.82 17.10 1.00
C ALA A 136 12.73 16.09 2.15
N GLU A 137 13.48 16.32 3.22
CA GLU A 137 13.61 15.39 4.36
C GLU A 137 12.24 14.97 4.92
N ARG A 138 11.29 15.90 5.02
CA ARG A 138 9.93 15.63 5.53
C ARG A 138 9.08 14.67 4.67
N TYR A 139 9.49 14.42 3.43
CA TYR A 139 8.82 13.49 2.50
C TYR A 139 9.71 12.28 2.18
N ARG A 140 10.82 12.12 2.90
CA ARG A 140 11.71 10.97 2.79
C ARG A 140 11.27 9.90 3.79
N PRO A 141 10.87 8.71 3.33
CA PRO A 141 10.65 7.58 4.23
C PRO A 141 11.94 7.20 4.96
N GLU A 142 11.84 6.75 6.22
CA GLU A 142 12.99 6.42 7.06
C GLU A 142 13.88 5.33 6.46
N TRP A 143 13.29 4.38 5.72
CA TRP A 143 14.02 3.31 5.05
C TRP A 143 14.84 3.80 3.83
N LEU A 144 14.56 4.99 3.30
CA LEU A 144 15.15 5.47 2.06
C LEU A 144 16.55 6.06 2.32
N PRO A 145 17.62 5.57 1.66
CA PRO A 145 18.99 6.00 1.95
C PRO A 145 19.19 7.51 1.83
N THR A 146 19.94 8.10 2.75
CA THR A 146 20.38 9.50 2.62
C THR A 146 21.57 9.56 1.66
N THR A 147 21.53 10.45 0.66
CA THR A 147 22.70 10.70 -0.19
C THR A 147 23.84 11.24 0.68
N ALA A 148 24.96 10.52 0.69
CA ALA A 148 26.11 10.83 1.53
C ALA A 148 26.69 12.21 1.19
N GLY A 149 26.41 13.20 2.04
CA GLY A 149 26.88 14.57 1.88
C GLY A 149 26.84 15.32 3.21
N THR A 150 27.89 15.14 4.02
CA THR A 150 28.20 15.85 5.28
C THR A 150 27.59 15.27 6.55
N GLY A 151 28.47 14.74 7.40
CA GLY A 151 28.14 14.27 8.73
C GLY A 151 27.49 15.35 9.57
N GLY A 152 26.34 15.00 10.12
CA GLY A 152 25.67 15.70 11.19
C GLY A 152 24.73 14.67 11.81
N THR A 153 25.18 14.03 12.89
CA THR A 153 24.31 13.30 13.79
C THR A 153 23.25 14.27 14.31
N ALA A 154 22.11 14.30 13.63
CA ALA A 154 20.88 14.85 14.14
C ALA A 154 19.83 13.77 13.92
N SER A 155 19.80 12.82 14.85
CA SER A 155 18.58 12.08 15.17
C SER A 155 17.47 13.10 15.39
N ALA A 156 16.62 13.28 14.39
CA ALA A 156 15.24 13.66 14.63
C ALA A 156 14.45 12.36 14.64
N THR A 157 14.26 11.82 15.84
CA THR A 157 13.43 10.68 16.15
C THR A 157 11.99 10.95 15.69
N THR A 158 11.62 10.54 14.48
CA THR A 158 10.29 9.95 14.32
C THR A 158 10.35 8.67 15.12
N ALA A 159 9.59 8.61 16.21
CA ALA A 159 9.57 7.42 17.05
C ALA A 159 9.11 6.25 16.17
N SER A 160 10.07 5.41 15.75
CA SER A 160 9.80 4.05 15.33
C SER A 160 9.04 3.44 16.49
N VAL A 161 7.71 3.35 16.35
CA VAL A 161 6.82 2.81 17.37
C VAL A 161 7.32 1.41 17.65
N ALA A 162 7.87 1.20 18.85
CA ALA A 162 8.34 -0.11 19.23
C ALA A 162 7.10 -1.00 19.35
N LEU A 163 6.98 -1.99 18.47
CA LEU A 163 5.87 -2.94 18.55
C LEU A 163 5.92 -3.67 19.90
N PRO A 164 4.76 -3.94 20.52
CA PRO A 164 4.70 -4.86 21.65
C PRO A 164 5.40 -6.16 21.29
N GLY A 165 6.15 -6.75 22.22
CA GLY A 165 7.07 -7.86 21.94
C GLY A 165 6.43 -9.13 21.33
N ALA A 166 5.09 -9.27 21.34
CA ALA A 166 4.41 -10.30 20.57
C ALA A 166 4.40 -9.97 19.06
N LEU A 167 4.12 -8.72 18.71
CA LEU A 167 3.96 -8.25 17.33
C LEU A 167 5.30 -8.04 16.59
N THR A 168 6.43 -7.95 17.31
CA THR A 168 7.76 -7.87 16.68
C THR A 168 8.08 -9.09 15.82
N ALA A 169 7.43 -10.24 16.06
CA ALA A 169 7.56 -11.43 15.22
C ALA A 169 7.05 -11.23 13.78
N LEU A 170 6.30 -10.15 13.51
CA LEU A 170 5.83 -9.76 12.18
C LEU A 170 6.84 -8.89 11.43
N GLU A 171 7.85 -8.34 12.11
CA GLU A 171 8.87 -7.50 11.49
C GLU A 171 9.67 -8.35 10.48
N GLY A 172 9.67 -7.91 9.23
CA GLY A 172 10.35 -8.60 8.13
C GLY A 172 9.61 -9.80 7.53
N ARG A 173 8.42 -10.16 8.04
CA ARG A 173 7.56 -11.17 7.39
C ARG A 173 6.93 -10.62 6.12
N TRP A 174 6.51 -11.50 5.22
CA TRP A 174 5.92 -11.04 3.97
C TRP A 174 4.66 -10.21 4.23
N GLY A 175 4.58 -9.05 3.58
CA GLY A 175 3.46 -8.12 3.62
C GLY A 175 3.23 -7.37 4.95
N TRP A 176 3.52 -7.97 6.10
CA TRP A 176 3.30 -7.33 7.40
C TRP A 176 4.00 -5.98 7.58
N PRO A 177 5.24 -5.75 7.14
CA PRO A 177 5.85 -4.44 7.25
C PRO A 177 5.10 -3.35 6.48
N GLY A 178 4.44 -3.66 5.35
CA GLY A 178 3.58 -2.69 4.67
C GLY A 178 2.25 -2.45 5.40
N VAL A 179 1.71 -3.44 6.11
CA VAL A 179 0.58 -3.24 7.04
C VAL A 179 1.00 -2.31 8.19
N LEU A 180 2.15 -2.57 8.81
CA LEU A 180 2.71 -1.76 9.89
C LEU A 180 2.95 -0.30 9.44
N GLU A 181 3.56 -0.12 8.27
CA GLU A 181 3.81 1.19 7.66
C GLU A 181 2.49 1.93 7.34
N SER A 182 1.48 1.23 6.81
CA SER A 182 0.16 1.81 6.57
C SER A 182 -0.49 2.26 7.88
N VAL A 183 -0.46 1.43 8.94
CA VAL A 183 -0.98 1.82 10.27
C VAL A 183 -0.25 3.05 10.82
N ALA A 184 1.08 3.08 10.76
CA ALA A 184 1.87 4.21 11.23
C ALA A 184 1.51 5.50 10.48
N GLN A 185 1.40 5.44 9.16
CA GLN A 185 1.04 6.58 8.31
C GLN A 185 -0.38 7.09 8.60
N GLN A 186 -1.37 6.20 8.71
CA GLN A 186 -2.75 6.58 9.02
C GLN A 186 -2.89 7.16 10.42
N THR A 187 -2.11 6.64 11.39
CA THR A 187 -2.08 7.18 12.75
C THR A 187 -1.44 8.55 12.80
N ALA A 188 -0.34 8.77 12.07
CA ALA A 188 0.38 10.05 12.05
C ALA A 188 -0.40 11.19 11.36
N THR A 189 -1.30 10.85 10.45
CA THR A 189 -2.11 11.84 9.70
C THR A 189 -3.41 12.22 10.39
N ALA A 190 -3.81 11.50 11.44
CA ALA A 190 -5.04 11.74 12.17
C ALA A 190 -4.81 12.49 13.49
N PRO A 191 -5.56 13.57 13.78
CA PRO A 191 -5.46 14.26 15.06
C PRO A 191 -6.10 13.44 16.19
N VAL A 192 -5.29 12.93 17.12
CA VAL A 192 -5.73 12.16 18.30
C VAL A 192 -5.82 13.08 19.53
N SER A 193 -6.91 12.98 20.31
CA SER A 193 -7.02 13.65 21.61
C SER A 193 -6.67 12.67 22.72
N SER A 194 -5.77 13.06 23.63
CA SER A 194 -5.45 12.31 24.85
C SER A 194 -6.51 12.46 25.96
N VAL A 195 -7.61 13.18 25.70
CA VAL A 195 -8.64 13.43 26.72
C VAL A 195 -9.50 12.18 26.92
N ALA A 196 -9.17 11.42 27.95
CA ALA A 196 -10.01 10.35 28.47
C ALA A 196 -11.39 10.91 28.88
N GLY A 197 -12.40 10.70 28.03
CA GLY A 197 -13.80 10.95 28.34
C GLY A 197 -14.19 12.43 28.44
N ALA A 198 -14.22 13.15 27.32
CA ALA A 198 -14.96 14.41 27.24
C ALA A 198 -16.39 14.13 26.79
N THR A 199 -17.31 14.10 27.75
CA THR A 199 -18.75 14.23 27.51
C THR A 199 -19.00 15.59 26.85
N THR A 200 -19.68 15.59 25.70
CA THR A 200 -20.05 16.80 24.98
C THR A 200 -21.10 17.60 25.76
N ALA A 201 -20.68 18.72 26.34
CA ALA A 201 -21.57 19.81 26.76
C ALA A 201 -20.99 21.09 26.12
N GLY A 202 -21.86 21.79 25.41
CA GLY A 202 -21.47 22.75 24.37
C GLY A 202 -20.98 24.09 24.88
N GLU A 203 -20.44 24.87 23.95
CA GLU A 203 -20.57 26.33 23.98
C GLU A 203 -20.27 26.90 22.60
N GLU A 204 -21.18 27.76 22.14
CA GLU A 204 -21.10 28.54 20.93
C GLU A 204 -20.05 29.64 21.09
N GLY A 205 -19.08 29.74 20.17
CA GLY A 205 -18.11 30.83 20.17
C GLY A 205 -17.28 30.84 18.89
N GLY A 206 -17.57 31.79 18.00
CA GLY A 206 -17.00 31.83 16.65
C GLY A 206 -15.48 32.05 16.57
N GLY A 207 -14.88 31.38 15.60
CA GLY A 207 -13.50 31.61 15.16
C GLY A 207 -13.18 30.75 13.94
N THR A 208 -12.83 31.40 12.82
CA THR A 208 -12.37 30.73 11.59
C THR A 208 -10.96 30.18 11.80
N ALA A 209 -10.87 28.90 12.15
CA ALA A 209 -9.75 28.02 11.88
C ALA A 209 -10.36 26.66 11.51
N THR A 210 -9.80 25.97 10.52
CA THR A 210 -10.15 24.58 10.18
C THR A 210 -9.79 23.68 11.36
N ASP A 211 -10.65 23.67 12.37
CA ASP A 211 -10.51 22.85 13.56
C ASP A 211 -11.05 21.47 13.18
N SER A 212 -10.17 20.64 12.60
CA SER A 212 -10.48 19.23 12.37
C SER A 212 -10.90 18.63 13.72
N PRO A 213 -12.06 17.98 13.82
CA PRO A 213 -12.53 17.44 15.08
C PRO A 213 -11.50 16.47 15.63
N VAL A 214 -11.03 16.71 16.84
CA VAL A 214 -10.06 15.83 17.50
C VAL A 214 -10.80 14.54 17.89
N LEU A 215 -10.33 13.40 17.40
CA LEU A 215 -10.98 12.11 17.61
C LEU A 215 -10.43 11.43 18.86
N THR A 216 -11.27 10.68 19.57
CA THR A 216 -10.80 9.76 20.62
C THR A 216 -10.14 8.52 20.00
N VAL A 217 -9.31 7.82 20.78
CA VAL A 217 -8.69 6.54 20.34
C VAL A 217 -9.75 5.55 19.85
N ASP A 218 -10.87 5.41 20.58
CA ASP A 218 -11.97 4.51 20.21
C ASP A 218 -12.65 4.89 18.88
N GLN A 219 -12.67 6.19 18.54
CA GLN A 219 -13.22 6.67 17.27
C GLN A 219 -12.21 6.53 16.13
N LEU A 220 -10.92 6.70 16.42
CA LEU A 220 -9.87 6.68 15.41
C LEU A 220 -9.46 5.26 15.01
N ALA A 221 -9.42 4.32 15.95
CA ALA A 221 -9.04 2.93 15.68
C ALA A 221 -9.82 2.28 14.51
N PRO A 222 -11.17 2.34 14.44
CA PRO A 222 -11.90 1.76 13.32
C PRO A 222 -11.62 2.47 11.98
N LEU A 223 -11.38 3.78 11.99
CA LEU A 223 -11.05 4.55 10.78
C LEU A 223 -9.67 4.18 10.23
N VAL A 224 -8.67 4.05 11.11
CA VAL A 224 -7.34 3.61 10.73
C VAL A 224 -7.39 2.19 10.17
N ARG A 225 -8.12 1.28 10.83
CA ARG A 225 -8.31 -0.09 10.34
C ARG A 225 -8.96 -0.10 8.96
N GLU A 226 -10.04 0.65 8.76
CA GLU A 226 -10.72 0.74 7.46
C GLU A 226 -9.78 1.25 6.35
N ALA A 227 -8.99 2.29 6.65
CA ALA A 227 -8.00 2.81 5.72
C ALA A 227 -6.92 1.77 5.38
N VAL A 228 -6.41 1.03 6.36
CA VAL A 228 -5.42 -0.05 6.15
C VAL A 228 -6.01 -1.17 5.30
N VAL A 229 -7.24 -1.59 5.56
CA VAL A 229 -7.92 -2.61 4.74
C VAL A 229 -8.08 -2.10 3.30
N ALA A 230 -8.54 -0.86 3.12
CA ALA A 230 -8.74 -0.26 1.81
C ALA A 230 -7.44 -0.08 1.01
N ASP A 231 -6.32 0.10 1.70
CA ASP A 231 -5.00 0.37 1.12
C ASP A 231 -4.19 -0.91 0.87
N VAL A 232 -4.31 -1.89 1.76
CA VAL A 232 -3.38 -3.03 1.85
C VAL A 232 -4.03 -4.38 1.54
N ILE A 233 -5.35 -4.50 1.70
CA ILE A 233 -6.04 -5.79 1.58
C ILE A 233 -7.04 -5.77 0.43
N ALA A 234 -8.00 -4.83 0.44
CA ALA A 234 -9.09 -4.76 -0.53
C ALA A 234 -8.67 -4.60 -2.01
N PRO A 235 -7.58 -3.86 -2.35
CA PRO A 235 -7.17 -3.73 -3.75
C PRO A 235 -6.55 -5.00 -4.35
N HIS A 236 -6.36 -6.05 -3.54
CA HIS A 236 -5.61 -7.24 -3.92
C HIS A 236 -6.48 -8.50 -3.98
N ARG A 237 -5.87 -9.56 -4.48
CA ARG A 237 -6.46 -10.89 -4.50
C ARG A 237 -6.62 -11.42 -3.08
N VAL A 238 -7.53 -12.37 -2.92
CA VAL A 238 -7.69 -13.07 -1.64
C VAL A 238 -6.39 -13.80 -1.24
N ALA A 239 -5.53 -14.17 -2.20
CA ALA A 239 -4.17 -14.67 -1.92
C ALA A 239 -3.35 -13.74 -1.01
N THR A 240 -3.47 -12.41 -1.13
CA THR A 240 -2.76 -11.47 -0.24
C THR A 240 -3.27 -11.60 1.19
N LEU A 241 -4.59 -11.69 1.38
CA LEU A 241 -5.20 -11.88 2.70
C LEU A 241 -4.80 -13.25 3.31
N LEU A 242 -4.86 -14.32 2.52
CA LEU A 242 -4.49 -15.68 2.94
C LEU A 242 -3.02 -15.75 3.36
N ARG A 243 -2.13 -15.12 2.59
CA ARG A 243 -0.69 -15.10 2.92
C ARG A 243 -0.39 -14.24 4.15
N LEU A 244 -1.06 -13.11 4.34
CA LEU A 244 -0.95 -12.33 5.59
C LEU A 244 -1.38 -13.17 6.80
N HIS A 245 -2.47 -13.93 6.66
CA HIS A 245 -2.91 -14.89 7.67
C HIS A 245 -1.84 -15.95 7.95
N ASP A 246 -1.31 -16.61 6.92
CA ASP A 246 -0.31 -17.67 7.07
C ASP A 246 0.97 -17.17 7.76
N GLU A 247 1.42 -15.96 7.42
CA GLU A 247 2.57 -15.32 8.08
C GLU A 247 2.31 -15.05 9.57
N ALA A 248 1.10 -14.62 9.93
CA ALA A 248 0.72 -14.40 11.33
C ALA A 248 0.54 -15.71 12.11
N VAL A 249 0.04 -16.76 11.47
CA VAL A 249 0.00 -18.12 12.04
C VAL A 249 1.41 -18.65 12.26
N ALA A 250 2.30 -18.50 11.27
CA ALA A 250 3.70 -18.90 11.38
C ALA A 250 4.48 -18.08 12.42
N ALA A 251 4.01 -16.87 12.75
CA ALA A 251 4.52 -16.05 13.85
C ALA A 251 3.95 -16.47 15.23
N GLY A 252 2.97 -17.37 15.27
CA GLY A 252 2.28 -17.80 16.49
C GLY A 252 1.30 -16.77 17.05
N LEU A 253 0.85 -15.82 16.21
CA LEU A 253 -0.04 -14.72 16.61
C LEU A 253 -1.51 -15.03 16.38
N LEU A 254 -1.80 -15.95 15.46
CA LEU A 254 -3.15 -16.41 15.16
C LEU A 254 -3.20 -17.94 15.18
N PRO A 255 -4.32 -18.53 15.60
CA PRO A 255 -4.63 -19.91 15.24
C PRO A 255 -4.87 -19.98 13.72
N GLY A 256 -4.45 -21.07 13.09
CA GLY A 256 -4.79 -21.31 11.68
C GLY A 256 -6.30 -21.52 11.50
N VAL A 257 -6.87 -20.90 10.46
CA VAL A 257 -8.22 -21.18 10.01
C VAL A 257 -8.21 -22.47 9.17
N GLU A 258 -8.88 -23.52 9.66
CA GLU A 258 -8.97 -24.81 8.97
C GLU A 258 -9.68 -24.66 7.61
N GLY A 259 -9.07 -25.16 6.54
CA GLY A 259 -9.61 -25.09 5.19
C GLY A 259 -9.35 -23.77 4.45
N ALA A 260 -8.59 -22.84 5.03
CA ALA A 260 -8.19 -21.60 4.35
C ALA A 260 -7.42 -21.89 3.05
N GLU A 261 -6.65 -22.97 3.01
CA GLU A 261 -5.90 -23.43 1.82
C GLU A 261 -6.78 -23.88 0.66
N ALA A 262 -8.08 -24.13 0.90
CA ALA A 262 -9.05 -24.48 -0.13
C ALA A 262 -9.67 -23.26 -0.81
N VAL A 263 -9.45 -22.05 -0.29
CA VAL A 263 -9.91 -20.81 -0.92
C VAL A 263 -9.06 -20.54 -2.17
N ASP A 264 -9.72 -20.33 -3.30
CA ASP A 264 -9.05 -19.99 -4.56
C ASP A 264 -8.38 -18.62 -4.45
N GLY A 265 -7.04 -18.61 -4.40
CA GLY A 265 -6.22 -17.42 -4.25
C GLY A 265 -6.32 -16.42 -5.40
N ASP A 266 -6.78 -16.86 -6.58
CA ASP A 266 -6.90 -16.01 -7.77
C ASP A 266 -8.15 -15.12 -7.76
N LEU A 267 -9.09 -15.38 -6.86
CA LEU A 267 -10.30 -14.58 -6.70
C LEU A 267 -9.98 -13.19 -6.12
N SER A 268 -10.76 -12.19 -6.51
CA SER A 268 -10.84 -10.95 -5.74
C SER A 268 -11.43 -11.24 -4.35
N LEU A 269 -11.23 -10.31 -3.41
CA LEU A 269 -11.79 -10.46 -2.06
C LEU A 269 -13.33 -10.57 -2.07
N GLU A 270 -14.02 -9.82 -2.93
CA GLU A 270 -15.48 -9.86 -3.04
C GLU A 270 -15.99 -11.19 -3.60
N GLU A 271 -15.33 -11.71 -4.65
CA GLU A 271 -15.66 -13.02 -5.22
C GLU A 271 -15.41 -14.14 -4.21
N ALA A 272 -14.30 -14.07 -3.47
CA ALA A 272 -13.98 -15.04 -2.44
C ALA A 272 -15.02 -15.05 -1.30
N ARG A 273 -15.51 -13.87 -0.88
CA ARG A 273 -16.61 -13.77 0.11
C ARG A 273 -17.90 -14.42 -0.39
N VAL A 274 -18.16 -14.46 -1.69
CA VAL A 274 -19.32 -15.16 -2.27
C VAL A 274 -19.06 -16.67 -2.39
N ALA A 275 -17.87 -17.06 -2.82
CA ALA A 275 -17.51 -18.45 -3.06
C ALA A 275 -17.32 -19.26 -1.77
N ALA A 276 -16.73 -18.64 -0.73
CA ALA A 276 -16.41 -19.27 0.54
C ALA A 276 -16.69 -18.31 1.72
N PRO A 277 -17.96 -17.91 1.94
CA PRO A 277 -18.33 -16.82 2.87
C PRO A 277 -17.83 -17.04 4.30
N GLU A 278 -17.97 -18.25 4.83
CA GLU A 278 -17.59 -18.55 6.21
C GLU A 278 -16.07 -18.57 6.39
N LEU A 279 -15.34 -19.18 5.44
CA LEU A 279 -13.88 -19.27 5.49
C LEU A 279 -13.23 -17.89 5.31
N VAL A 280 -13.65 -17.13 4.29
CA VAL A 280 -13.08 -15.81 4.04
C VAL A 280 -13.41 -14.86 5.19
N ALA A 281 -14.64 -14.87 5.71
CA ALA A 281 -14.98 -14.07 6.89
C ALA A 281 -14.14 -14.46 8.12
N ALA A 282 -13.84 -15.75 8.32
CA ALA A 282 -12.98 -16.20 9.41
C ALA A 282 -11.54 -15.70 9.25
N VAL A 283 -10.96 -15.80 8.05
CA VAL A 283 -9.61 -15.28 7.75
C VAL A 283 -9.56 -13.76 7.90
N GLU A 284 -10.56 -13.03 7.37
CA GLU A 284 -10.66 -11.58 7.53
C GLU A 284 -10.77 -11.16 8.99
N ALA A 285 -11.56 -11.88 9.78
CA ALA A 285 -11.68 -11.62 11.21
C ALA A 285 -10.35 -11.90 11.94
N ALA A 286 -9.63 -12.96 11.58
CA ALA A 286 -8.35 -13.30 12.18
C ALA A 286 -7.26 -12.27 11.85
N VAL A 287 -7.07 -11.94 10.56
CA VAL A 287 -6.13 -10.88 10.13
C VAL A 287 -6.52 -9.54 10.73
N GLY A 288 -7.83 -9.23 10.74
CA GLY A 288 -8.38 -8.03 11.35
C GLY A 288 -8.02 -7.87 12.82
N GLN A 289 -8.04 -8.95 13.62
CA GLN A 289 -7.62 -8.91 15.03
C GLN A 289 -6.14 -8.52 15.20
N VAL A 290 -5.27 -8.99 14.32
CA VAL A 290 -3.85 -8.61 14.36
C VAL A 290 -3.67 -7.15 13.95
N VAL A 291 -4.38 -6.70 12.90
CA VAL A 291 -4.39 -5.28 12.50
C VAL A 291 -4.90 -4.40 13.65
N ASP A 292 -6.02 -4.77 14.28
CA ASP A 292 -6.58 -4.06 15.43
C ASP A 292 -5.56 -3.97 16.59
N ALA A 293 -4.82 -5.04 16.86
CA ALA A 293 -3.76 -5.04 17.88
C ALA A 293 -2.58 -4.11 17.52
N VAL A 294 -2.18 -4.07 16.24
CA VAL A 294 -1.14 -3.15 15.75
C VAL A 294 -1.61 -1.69 15.85
N VAL A 295 -2.85 -1.41 15.46
CA VAL A 295 -3.47 -0.07 15.53
C VAL A 295 -3.55 0.41 16.98
N ALA A 296 -4.04 -0.44 17.89
CA ALA A 296 -4.12 -0.11 19.31
C ALA A 296 -2.74 0.22 19.90
N ALA A 297 -1.71 -0.54 19.54
CA ALA A 297 -0.35 -0.29 19.99
C ALA A 297 0.20 1.07 19.49
N HIS A 298 -0.05 1.42 18.23
CA HIS A 298 0.38 2.71 17.67
C HIS A 298 -0.36 3.89 18.29
N LEU A 299 -1.68 3.76 18.46
CA LEU A 299 -2.50 4.82 19.06
C LEU A 299 -2.16 5.05 20.54
N GLN A 300 -1.88 4.00 21.30
CA GLN A 300 -1.46 4.13 22.70
C GLN A 300 -0.16 4.93 22.81
N GLN A 301 0.83 4.63 21.96
CA GLN A 301 2.10 5.37 21.96
C GLN A 301 1.92 6.83 21.52
N ALA A 302 1.02 7.10 20.56
CA ALA A 302 0.72 8.47 20.12
C ALA A 302 0.03 9.32 21.21
N VAL A 303 -0.62 8.69 22.19
CA VAL A 303 -1.25 9.37 23.34
C VAL A 303 -0.27 9.57 24.49
N GLU A 304 0.70 8.67 24.66
CA GLU A 304 1.69 8.70 25.74
C GLU A 304 2.91 9.60 25.43
N GLY A 305 3.20 9.86 24.15
CA GLY A 305 4.30 10.72 23.68
C GLY A 305 3.94 12.18 23.52
#